data_AF-A0A8I1EI73-F1
#
_entry.id   AF-A0A8I1EI73-F1
#
_cell.length_a   1.000
_cell.length_b   1.000
_cell.length_c   1.000
_cell.angle_alpha   90.00
_cell.angle_beta   90.00
_cell.angle_gamma   90.00
#
_symmetry.space_group_name_H-M   'P 1'
#
loop_
_entity.id
_entity.type
_entity.pdbx_description
1 polymer ?
#
loop_
_entity_poly.entity_id
_entity_poly.type
_entity_poly.pdbx_seq_one_letter_code
_entity_poly.pdbx_strand_id
1 'polypeptide(L)'
;MDFIAVISQYAGTLSWFVPLVILLMVLKQPATKGYLGELLVRYFVWLKLDEQVYRSLHNITLDTPDGTTQIDHVFISVYGIFVLETKNMSGWIFGSEKQAQWTQKLYKRTFKFQNPLRQNYKHLKALEATLGVDATHLHSVITFVGDSTFKTAMPANVTQGSKFIRYMKSYEEAVFSEAEVDAMLEALQAGRRAPTLATHREHVQNLKRRSDPTAERQCPKCGSALLVRSYKSGTKAGQQFWGCSAFPKCRIMQSL
;
A
#
# COMPACT_ATOMS: atom_id res chain seq x y z
N MET A 1 -19.23 -45.68 30.98
CA MET A 1 -19.83 -44.94 29.85
C MET A 1 -18.89 -45.08 28.68
N ASP A 2 -19.36 -45.59 27.55
CA ASP A 2 -18.54 -45.78 26.36
C ASP A 2 -18.46 -44.45 25.59
N PHE A 3 -17.42 -43.68 25.92
CA PHE A 3 -17.18 -42.37 25.33
C PHE A 3 -16.95 -42.43 23.81
N ILE A 4 -16.54 -43.58 23.28
CA ILE A 4 -16.28 -43.75 21.84
C ILE A 4 -17.59 -43.76 21.04
N ALA A 5 -18.63 -44.40 21.57
CA ALA A 5 -19.96 -44.42 20.94
C ALA A 5 -20.64 -43.04 20.93
N VAL A 6 -20.43 -42.24 21.99
CA VAL A 6 -20.95 -40.86 22.05
C VAL A 6 -20.20 -39.97 21.05
N ILE A 7 -18.87 -40.07 20.97
CA ILE A 7 -18.06 -39.25 20.06
C ILE A 7 -18.38 -39.57 18.58
N SER A 8 -18.56 -40.84 18.22
CA SER A 8 -18.87 -41.24 16.85
C SER A 8 -20.25 -40.74 16.36
N GLN A 9 -21.22 -40.64 17.27
CA GLN A 9 -22.56 -40.10 16.97
C GLN A 9 -22.54 -38.62 16.60
N TYR A 10 -21.64 -37.82 17.20
CA TYR A 10 -21.52 -36.38 16.90
C TYR A 10 -20.44 -36.05 15.86
N ALA A 11 -19.50 -36.96 15.58
CA ALA A 11 -18.41 -36.75 14.62
C ALA A 11 -18.92 -36.41 13.20
N GLY A 12 -20.03 -37.03 12.77
CA GLY A 12 -20.66 -36.75 11.47
C GLY A 12 -21.34 -35.37 11.40
N THR A 13 -21.72 -34.77 12.54
CA THR A 13 -22.29 -33.41 12.61
C THR A 13 -21.22 -32.33 12.77
N LEU A 14 -20.12 -32.63 13.49
CA LEU A 14 -18.99 -31.71 13.62
C LEU A 14 -18.23 -31.51 12.30
N SER A 15 -18.21 -32.51 11.42
CA SER A 15 -17.52 -32.43 10.11
C SER A 15 -18.10 -31.34 9.20
N TRP A 16 -19.40 -31.02 9.31
CA TRP A 16 -20.04 -29.91 8.58
C TRP A 16 -19.52 -28.53 8.99
N PHE A 17 -19.00 -28.39 10.21
CA PHE A 17 -18.37 -27.15 10.66
C PHE A 17 -16.91 -27.03 10.24
N VAL A 18 -16.26 -28.11 9.79
CA VAL A 18 -14.85 -28.07 9.37
C VAL A 18 -14.64 -27.13 8.17
N PRO A 19 -15.45 -27.16 7.08
CA PRO A 19 -15.37 -26.16 6.01
C PRO A 19 -15.58 -24.74 6.51
N LEU A 20 -16.52 -24.52 7.44
CA LEU A 20 -16.79 -23.20 8.02
C LEU A 20 -15.60 -22.71 8.86
N VAL A 21 -15.01 -23.58 9.68
CA VAL A 21 -13.82 -23.26 10.49
C VAL A 21 -12.61 -22.99 9.58
N ILE A 22 -12.40 -23.80 8.54
CA ILE A 22 -11.36 -23.57 7.53
C ILE A 22 -11.57 -22.23 6.82
N LEU A 23 -12.81 -21.94 6.39
CA LEU A 23 -13.18 -20.65 5.79
C LEU A 23 -12.88 -19.49 6.74
N LEU A 24 -13.28 -19.60 8.02
CA LEU A 24 -13.01 -18.58 9.04
C LEU A 24 -11.51 -18.42 9.33
N MET A 25 -10.71 -19.49 9.24
CA MET A 25 -9.25 -19.43 9.38
C MET A 25 -8.61 -18.74 8.16
N VAL A 26 -9.06 -19.04 6.95
CA VAL A 26 -8.58 -18.40 5.71
C VAL A 26 -8.93 -16.91 5.67
N LEU A 27 -10.16 -16.53 6.07
CA LEU A 27 -10.60 -15.12 6.16
C LEU A 27 -9.82 -14.29 7.21
N LYS A 28 -9.15 -14.95 8.16
CA LYS A 28 -8.32 -14.28 9.18
C LYS A 28 -6.89 -13.98 8.72
N GLN A 29 -6.45 -14.50 7.57
CA GLN A 29 -5.09 -14.29 7.08
C GLN A 29 -4.86 -12.81 6.67
N PRO A 30 -3.65 -12.25 6.85
CA PRO A 30 -3.37 -10.86 6.47
C PRO A 30 -3.59 -10.56 4.97
N ALA A 31 -3.23 -11.52 4.10
CA ALA A 31 -3.40 -11.39 2.66
C ALA A 31 -4.87 -11.32 2.24
N THR A 32 -5.74 -12.13 2.85
CA THR A 32 -7.18 -12.12 2.57
C THR A 32 -7.84 -10.83 3.08
N LYS A 33 -7.38 -10.30 4.22
CA LYS A 33 -7.81 -8.97 4.70
C LYS A 33 -7.43 -7.85 3.73
N GLY A 34 -6.21 -7.85 3.20
CA GLY A 34 -5.80 -6.87 2.17
C GLY A 34 -6.74 -6.90 0.96
N TYR A 35 -6.92 -8.09 0.38
CA TYR A 35 -7.78 -8.32 -0.77
C TYR A 35 -9.25 -7.90 -0.54
N LEU A 36 -9.83 -8.25 0.62
CA LEU A 36 -11.20 -7.81 0.97
C LEU A 36 -11.32 -6.29 1.05
N GLY A 37 -10.27 -5.61 1.55
CA GLY A 37 -10.25 -4.16 1.60
C GLY A 37 -10.29 -3.53 0.21
N GLU A 38 -9.43 -4.01 -0.70
CA GLU A 38 -9.41 -3.57 -2.10
C GLU A 38 -10.75 -3.84 -2.80
N LEU A 39 -11.38 -4.99 -2.56
CA LEU A 39 -12.70 -5.29 -3.11
C LEU A 39 -13.78 -4.31 -2.62
N LEU A 40 -13.77 -3.95 -1.34
CA LEU A 40 -14.71 -2.96 -0.80
C LEU A 40 -14.52 -1.58 -1.44
N VAL A 41 -13.27 -1.17 -1.69
CA VAL A 41 -12.99 0.07 -2.42
C VAL A 41 -13.59 0.01 -3.83
N ARG A 42 -13.35 -1.07 -4.58
CA ARG A 42 -13.91 -1.26 -5.93
C ARG A 42 -15.43 -1.21 -5.93
N TYR A 43 -16.06 -1.82 -4.92
CA TYR A 43 -17.51 -1.74 -4.73
C TYR A 43 -18.00 -0.31 -4.48
N PHE A 44 -17.32 0.46 -3.61
CA PHE A 44 -17.69 1.86 -3.37
C PHE A 44 -17.51 2.74 -4.60
N VAL A 45 -16.44 2.53 -5.38
CA VAL A 45 -16.19 3.20 -6.65
C VAL A 45 -17.34 2.92 -7.61
N TRP A 46 -17.63 1.64 -7.87
CA TRP A 46 -18.70 1.21 -8.77
C TRP A 46 -20.05 1.83 -8.42
N LEU A 47 -20.36 2.01 -7.13
CA LEU A 47 -21.61 2.63 -6.70
C LEU A 47 -21.69 4.16 -6.88
N LYS A 48 -20.55 4.88 -6.92
CA LYS A 48 -20.53 6.33 -6.65
C LYS A 48 -19.66 7.16 -7.58
N LEU A 49 -18.78 6.55 -8.36
CA LEU A 49 -17.94 7.22 -9.35
C LEU A 49 -18.39 6.82 -10.74
N ASP A 50 -18.49 7.81 -11.62
CA ASP A 50 -18.77 7.59 -13.04
C ASP A 50 -17.49 7.05 -13.71
N GLU A 51 -17.57 5.87 -14.32
CA GLU A 51 -16.44 5.22 -15.00
C GLU A 51 -15.98 5.98 -16.25
N GLN A 52 -16.85 6.82 -16.84
CA GLN A 52 -16.45 7.69 -17.95
C GLN A 52 -15.58 8.85 -17.46
N VAL A 53 -15.87 9.40 -16.28
CA VAL A 53 -15.10 10.53 -15.73
C VAL A 53 -13.84 10.05 -15.00
N TYR A 54 -13.93 8.95 -14.26
CA TYR A 54 -12.83 8.39 -13.46
C TYR A 54 -12.46 6.99 -13.97
N ARG A 55 -11.53 6.94 -14.92
CA ARG A 55 -10.99 5.70 -15.46
C ARG A 55 -10.16 4.99 -14.39
N SER A 56 -10.63 3.82 -13.94
CA SER A 56 -9.99 3.09 -12.84
C SER A 56 -9.05 1.99 -13.33
N LEU A 57 -7.87 1.91 -12.72
CA LEU A 57 -6.94 0.79 -12.84
C LEU A 57 -6.61 0.25 -11.44
N HIS A 58 -6.42 -1.06 -11.35
CA HIS A 58 -6.21 -1.73 -10.06
C HIS A 58 -5.03 -2.70 -10.11
N ASN A 59 -4.40 -2.88 -8.94
CA ASN A 59 -3.30 -3.80 -8.72
C ASN A 59 -2.18 -3.64 -9.76
N ILE A 60 -1.72 -2.39 -9.89
CA ILE A 60 -0.73 -2.00 -10.88
C ILE A 60 0.65 -2.20 -10.28
N THR A 61 1.48 -3.03 -10.90
CA THR A 61 2.87 -3.20 -10.50
C THR A 61 3.77 -2.48 -11.49
N LEU A 62 4.49 -1.47 -11.01
CA LEU A 62 5.45 -0.68 -11.80
C LEU A 62 6.88 -0.98 -11.37
N ASP A 63 7.79 -0.84 -12.33
CA ASP A 63 9.22 -0.88 -12.08
C ASP A 63 9.70 0.43 -11.44
N THR A 64 10.62 0.30 -10.49
CA THR A 64 11.27 1.41 -9.82
C THR A 64 12.79 1.19 -9.84
N PRO A 65 13.62 2.23 -9.71
CA PRO A 65 15.07 2.07 -9.69
C PRO A 65 15.59 1.12 -8.60
N ASP A 66 14.84 0.95 -7.51
CA ASP A 66 15.13 0.04 -6.40
C ASP A 66 14.42 -1.33 -6.52
N GLY A 67 13.68 -1.63 -7.60
CA GLY A 67 12.93 -2.88 -7.84
C GLY A 67 11.51 -2.65 -8.38
N THR A 68 10.45 -2.93 -7.60
CA THR A 68 9.06 -2.68 -8.00
C THR A 68 8.25 -1.94 -6.93
N THR A 69 7.11 -1.38 -7.35
CA THR A 69 6.07 -0.87 -6.46
C THR A 69 4.70 -1.35 -6.92
N GLN A 70 3.85 -1.79 -5.99
CA GLN A 70 2.47 -2.19 -6.29
C GLN A 70 1.54 -1.08 -5.79
N ILE A 71 0.63 -0.64 -6.66
CA ILE A 71 -0.36 0.41 -6.41
C ILE A 71 -1.74 -0.25 -6.41
N ASP A 72 -2.48 -0.09 -5.31
CA ASP A 72 -3.78 -0.74 -5.14
C ASP A 72 -4.79 -0.24 -6.18
N HIS A 73 -4.96 1.09 -6.27
CA HIS A 73 -5.86 1.71 -7.23
C HIS A 73 -5.31 3.04 -7.76
N VAL A 74 -5.47 3.26 -9.06
CA VAL A 74 -5.22 4.53 -9.74
C VAL A 74 -6.51 4.94 -10.43
N PHE A 75 -6.91 6.20 -10.26
CA PHE A 75 -8.04 6.79 -10.99
C PHE A 75 -7.51 7.94 -11.82
N ILE A 76 -7.68 7.87 -13.13
CA ILE A 76 -7.30 8.91 -14.07
C ILE A 76 -8.58 9.63 -14.49
N SER A 77 -8.60 10.95 -14.37
CA SER A 77 -9.72 11.80 -14.75
C SER A 77 -9.21 13.11 -15.33
N VAL A 78 -10.09 13.87 -15.97
CA VAL A 78 -9.81 15.24 -16.41
C VAL A 78 -9.41 16.18 -15.25
N TYR A 79 -9.79 15.84 -14.01
CA TYR A 79 -9.51 16.64 -12.80
C TYR A 79 -8.18 16.29 -12.12
N GLY A 80 -7.46 15.28 -12.62
CA GLY A 80 -6.22 14.81 -12.01
C GLY A 80 -6.13 13.28 -11.92
N ILE A 81 -5.00 12.82 -11.39
CA ILE A 81 -4.69 11.40 -11.18
C ILE A 81 -4.67 11.12 -9.69
N PHE A 82 -5.55 10.24 -9.23
CA PHE A 82 -5.70 9.89 -7.83
C PHE A 82 -5.09 8.52 -7.56
N VAL A 83 -4.07 8.49 -6.73
CA VAL A 83 -3.37 7.28 -6.32
C VAL A 83 -3.89 6.88 -4.94
N LEU A 84 -4.69 5.81 -4.88
CA LEU A 84 -5.38 5.39 -3.67
C LEU A 84 -4.69 4.18 -3.04
N GLU A 85 -4.25 4.34 -1.80
CA GLU A 85 -3.73 3.27 -0.95
C GLU A 85 -4.82 2.78 0.01
N THR A 86 -5.03 1.47 0.06
CA THR A 86 -6.08 0.83 0.86
C THR A 86 -5.50 0.20 2.13
N LYS A 87 -6.02 0.60 3.29
CA LYS A 87 -5.70 -0.02 4.58
C LYS A 87 -6.92 -0.68 5.19
N ASN A 88 -6.96 -2.01 5.15
CA ASN A 88 -7.97 -2.78 5.88
C ASN A 88 -7.51 -3.07 7.33
N MET A 89 -7.70 -2.10 8.21
CA MET A 89 -7.26 -2.15 9.60
C MET A 89 -8.40 -1.84 10.56
N SER A 90 -8.37 -2.45 11.74
CA SER A 90 -9.31 -2.18 12.84
C SER A 90 -8.60 -1.53 14.03
N GLY A 91 -9.37 -1.03 14.98
CA GLY A 91 -8.84 -0.48 16.24
C GLY A 91 -8.36 0.96 16.11
N TRP A 92 -7.54 1.41 17.07
CA TRP A 92 -7.13 2.81 17.12
C TRP A 92 -5.87 3.05 16.31
N ILE A 93 -5.89 4.10 15.48
CA ILE A 93 -4.79 4.50 14.63
C ILE A 93 -4.23 5.83 15.12
N PHE A 94 -2.92 5.87 15.34
CA PHE A 94 -2.17 7.04 15.75
C PHE A 94 -1.05 7.29 14.74
N GLY A 95 -0.94 8.52 14.25
CA GLY A 95 0.04 8.88 13.25
C GLY A 95 0.00 10.36 12.88
N SER A 96 1.05 10.82 12.22
CA SER A 96 1.08 12.12 11.53
C SER A 96 1.88 12.02 10.23
N GLU A 97 1.70 12.99 9.34
CA GLU A 97 2.33 13.03 8.02
C GLU A 97 3.87 12.88 8.08
N LYS A 98 4.50 13.53 9.07
CA LYS A 98 5.96 13.59 9.19
C LYS A 98 6.57 12.31 9.77
N GLN A 99 5.78 11.44 10.41
CA GLN A 99 6.28 10.21 11.03
C GLN A 99 6.61 9.14 9.98
N ALA A 100 7.71 8.41 10.17
CA ALA A 100 8.07 7.30 9.29
C ALA A 100 7.13 6.09 9.45
N GLN A 101 6.70 5.85 10.69
CA GLN A 101 5.86 4.73 11.09
C GLN A 101 4.67 5.23 11.90
N TRP A 102 3.50 4.66 11.66
CA TRP A 102 2.29 4.88 12.43
C TRP A 102 2.06 3.73 13.40
N THR A 103 1.08 3.91 14.29
CA THR A 103 0.79 2.97 15.37
C THR A 103 -0.66 2.53 15.31
N GLN A 104 -0.88 1.23 15.32
CA GLN A 104 -2.18 0.61 15.51
C GLN A 104 -2.25 0.04 16.93
N LYS A 105 -3.33 0.34 17.65
CA LYS A 105 -3.64 -0.28 18.94
C LYS A 105 -4.89 -1.15 18.80
N LEU A 106 -4.71 -2.46 19.00
CA LEU A 106 -5.76 -3.47 19.03
C LEU A 106 -5.87 -4.02 20.46
N TYR A 107 -6.84 -3.51 21.20
CA TYR A 107 -7.01 -3.83 22.63
C TYR A 107 -5.72 -3.56 23.42
N LYS A 108 -5.09 -4.62 23.95
CA LYS A 108 -3.85 -4.57 24.73
C LYS A 108 -2.58 -4.64 23.86
N ARG A 109 -2.69 -4.87 22.55
CA ARG A 109 -1.56 -5.03 21.64
C ARG A 109 -1.33 -3.76 20.81
N THR A 110 -0.06 -3.41 20.63
CA THR A 110 0.37 -2.26 19.85
C THR A 110 1.27 -2.74 18.72
N PHE A 111 0.97 -2.29 17.50
CA PHE A 111 1.73 -2.62 16.30
C PHE A 111 2.19 -1.33 15.63
N LYS A 112 3.43 -1.31 15.15
CA LYS A 112 3.94 -0.25 14.28
C LYS A 112 3.81 -0.71 12.83
N PHE A 113 3.51 0.23 11.94
CA PHE A 113 3.43 -0.04 10.51
C PHE A 113 3.89 1.18 9.73
N GLN A 114 4.31 0.98 8.48
CA GLN A 114 4.79 2.07 7.64
C GLN A 114 3.69 3.12 7.44
N ASN A 115 4.06 4.39 7.55
CA ASN A 115 3.14 5.48 7.26
C ASN A 115 2.61 5.34 5.81
N PRO A 116 1.28 5.19 5.61
CA PRO A 116 0.68 4.96 4.31
C PRO A 116 0.90 6.14 3.35
N LEU A 117 0.99 7.37 3.86
CA LEU A 117 1.29 8.54 3.02
C LEU A 117 2.69 8.46 2.40
N ARG A 118 3.67 7.94 3.15
CA ARG A 118 5.04 7.76 2.66
C ARG A 118 5.15 6.60 1.69
N GLN A 119 4.35 5.55 1.91
CA GLN A 119 4.21 4.45 0.95
C GLN A 119 3.63 4.99 -0.36
N ASN A 120 2.50 5.70 -0.28
CA ASN A 120 1.82 6.25 -1.44
C ASN A 120 2.67 7.28 -2.19
N TYR A 121 3.48 8.08 -1.49
CA TYR A 121 4.45 8.97 -2.15
C TYR A 121 5.39 8.23 -3.12
N LYS A 122 5.82 6.99 -2.80
CA LYS A 122 6.61 6.18 -3.74
C LYS A 122 5.79 5.76 -4.96
N HIS A 123 4.50 5.46 -4.78
CA HIS A 123 3.57 5.16 -5.87
C HIS A 123 3.40 6.37 -6.80
N LEU A 124 3.22 7.57 -6.23
CA LEU A 124 3.17 8.82 -7.00
C LEU A 124 4.45 9.01 -7.81
N LYS A 125 5.64 8.83 -7.21
CA LYS A 125 6.92 8.97 -7.92
C LYS A 125 7.13 7.95 -9.03
N ALA A 126 6.63 6.72 -8.86
CA ALA A 126 6.66 5.73 -9.93
C ALA A 126 5.72 6.14 -11.08
N LEU A 127 4.50 6.58 -10.78
CA LEU A 127 3.55 7.06 -11.79
C LEU A 127 4.03 8.31 -12.52
N GLU A 128 4.62 9.26 -11.81
CA GLU A 128 5.24 10.46 -12.39
C GLU A 128 6.29 10.07 -13.42
N ALA A 129 7.17 9.13 -13.09
CA ALA A 129 8.20 8.64 -14.00
C ALA A 129 7.63 7.84 -15.19
N THR A 130 6.55 7.07 -14.98
CA THR A 130 5.91 6.28 -16.04
C THR A 130 5.11 7.14 -17.01
N LEU A 131 4.40 8.16 -16.52
CA LEU A 131 3.49 8.98 -17.31
C LEU A 131 4.09 10.31 -17.80
N GLY A 132 5.20 10.75 -17.20
CA GLY A 132 5.81 12.04 -17.54
C GLY A 132 4.96 13.26 -17.18
N VAL A 133 4.06 13.12 -16.20
CA VAL A 133 3.14 14.18 -15.75
C VAL A 133 3.74 15.00 -14.61
N ASP A 134 3.29 16.26 -14.47
CA ASP A 134 3.69 17.10 -13.34
C ASP A 134 3.11 16.56 -12.02
N ALA A 135 3.91 16.59 -10.95
CA ALA A 135 3.51 16.12 -9.62
C ALA A 135 2.33 16.88 -9.02
N THR A 136 2.03 18.10 -9.49
CA THR A 136 0.88 18.90 -9.05
C THR A 136 -0.47 18.27 -9.43
N HIS A 137 -0.51 17.45 -10.50
CA HIS A 137 -1.71 16.73 -10.94
C HIS A 137 -1.82 15.31 -10.35
N LEU A 138 -0.85 14.90 -9.51
CA LEU A 138 -0.84 13.62 -8.80
C LEU A 138 -1.35 13.82 -7.37
N HIS A 139 -2.48 13.19 -7.05
CA HIS A 139 -3.14 13.32 -5.75
C HIS A 139 -3.04 12.02 -4.96
N SER A 140 -2.32 12.08 -3.84
CA SER A 140 -2.22 10.97 -2.88
C SER A 140 -3.51 10.86 -2.07
N VAL A 141 -4.13 9.68 -2.08
CA VAL A 141 -5.35 9.39 -1.31
C VAL A 141 -5.12 8.12 -0.49
N ILE A 142 -5.47 8.15 0.80
CA ILE A 142 -5.42 6.98 1.68
C ILE A 142 -6.83 6.69 2.16
N THR A 143 -7.25 5.43 2.11
CA THR A 143 -8.53 5.01 2.69
C THR A 143 -8.38 3.87 3.68
N PHE A 144 -8.95 4.06 4.87
CA PHE A 144 -9.11 3.00 5.86
C PHE A 144 -10.52 2.41 5.77
N VAL A 145 -10.63 1.17 5.29
CA VAL A 145 -11.93 0.50 5.05
C VAL A 145 -12.36 -0.45 6.15
N GLY A 146 -11.48 -0.74 7.12
CA GLY A 146 -11.85 -1.53 8.31
C GLY A 146 -12.40 -0.66 9.45
N ASP A 147 -12.81 -1.32 10.53
CA ASP A 147 -13.35 -0.73 11.78
C ASP A 147 -12.27 -0.02 12.62
N SER A 148 -11.59 0.94 12.00
CA SER A 148 -10.57 1.75 12.64
C SER A 148 -11.13 3.06 13.18
N THR A 149 -10.39 3.71 14.06
CA THR A 149 -10.70 5.08 14.50
C THR A 149 -9.41 5.85 14.63
N PHE A 150 -9.31 6.98 13.95
CA PHE A 150 -8.17 7.89 14.10
C PHE A 150 -8.22 8.54 15.49
N LYS A 151 -7.11 8.46 16.22
CA LYS A 151 -6.94 9.09 17.54
C LYS A 151 -5.99 10.28 17.51
N THR A 152 -5.51 10.63 16.32
CA THR A 152 -4.76 11.86 16.02
C THR A 152 -5.41 12.55 14.82
N ALA A 153 -5.18 13.85 14.67
CA ALA A 153 -5.63 14.58 13.49
C ALA A 153 -5.00 13.98 12.23
N MET A 154 -5.84 13.77 11.21
CA MET A 154 -5.45 13.25 9.91
C MET A 154 -5.60 14.34 8.86
N PRO A 155 -4.71 14.43 7.87
CA PRO A 155 -4.89 15.32 6.73
C PRO A 155 -6.13 14.90 5.92
N ALA A 156 -6.68 15.84 5.15
CA ALA A 156 -7.93 15.64 4.40
C ALA A 156 -7.91 14.44 3.44
N ASN A 157 -6.73 14.10 2.93
CA ASN A 157 -6.52 12.99 2.00
C ASN A 157 -6.37 11.62 2.69
N VAL A 158 -6.41 11.56 4.03
CA VAL A 158 -6.49 10.32 4.79
C VAL A 158 -7.92 10.15 5.29
N THR A 159 -8.62 9.22 4.66
CA THR A 159 -10.08 9.09 4.77
C THR A 159 -10.48 7.72 5.35
N GLN A 160 -11.77 7.59 5.64
CA GLN A 160 -12.36 6.37 6.19
C GLN A 160 -13.56 5.90 5.38
N GLY A 161 -13.66 4.59 5.12
CA GLY A 161 -14.73 3.98 4.35
C GLY A 161 -14.81 4.55 2.93
N SER A 162 -15.99 4.98 2.51
CA SER A 162 -16.20 5.56 1.17
C SER A 162 -15.89 7.07 1.09
N LYS A 163 -15.32 7.70 2.13
CA LYS A 163 -15.10 9.16 2.17
C LYS A 163 -14.03 9.63 1.16
N PHE A 164 -13.13 8.76 0.71
CA PHE A 164 -12.17 9.07 -0.36
C PHE A 164 -12.86 9.54 -1.64
N ILE A 165 -14.06 9.06 -1.95
CA ILE A 165 -14.82 9.49 -3.14
C ILE A 165 -15.16 10.98 -3.05
N ARG A 166 -15.57 11.44 -1.87
CA ARG A 166 -15.84 12.87 -1.65
C ARG A 166 -14.58 13.70 -1.81
N TYR A 167 -13.45 13.19 -1.32
CA TYR A 167 -12.15 13.84 -1.49
C TYR A 167 -11.73 13.92 -2.96
N MET A 168 -11.90 12.85 -3.75
CA MET A 168 -11.59 12.87 -5.18
C MET A 168 -12.51 13.83 -5.94
N LYS A 169 -13.80 13.87 -5.59
CA LYS A 169 -14.78 14.76 -6.22
C LYS A 169 -14.68 16.23 -5.81
N SER A 170 -13.85 16.58 -4.83
CA SER A 170 -13.62 17.98 -4.48
C SER A 170 -12.68 18.70 -5.46
N TYR A 171 -12.11 17.98 -6.42
CA TYR A 171 -11.33 18.54 -7.51
C TYR A 171 -12.26 18.76 -8.69
N GLU A 172 -12.48 20.01 -9.06
CA GLU A 172 -13.45 20.43 -10.09
C GLU A 172 -12.78 21.14 -11.27
N GLU A 173 -11.50 21.53 -11.14
CA GLU A 173 -10.72 22.16 -12.20
C GLU A 173 -10.21 21.10 -13.17
N ALA A 174 -10.61 21.21 -14.44
CA ALA A 174 -10.11 20.33 -15.50
C ALA A 174 -8.67 20.71 -15.84
N VAL A 175 -7.76 19.76 -15.64
CA VAL A 175 -6.32 19.90 -15.89
C VAL A 175 -5.83 19.02 -17.05
N PHE A 176 -6.66 18.07 -17.50
CA PHE A 176 -6.40 17.22 -18.66
C PHE A 176 -7.60 17.21 -19.61
N SER A 177 -7.32 16.98 -20.89
CA SER A 177 -8.30 16.60 -21.91
C SER A 177 -8.60 15.10 -21.86
N GLU A 178 -9.74 14.68 -22.42
CA GLU A 178 -10.11 13.26 -22.55
C GLU A 178 -9.04 12.47 -23.33
N ALA A 179 -8.44 13.06 -24.37
CA ALA A 179 -7.38 12.43 -25.14
C ALA A 179 -6.10 12.20 -24.31
N GLU A 180 -5.75 13.13 -23.41
CA GLU A 180 -4.65 12.94 -22.47
C GLU A 180 -4.96 11.85 -21.44
N VAL A 181 -6.21 11.79 -20.94
CA VAL A 181 -6.67 10.73 -20.04
C VAL A 181 -6.53 9.35 -20.69
N ASP A 182 -6.99 9.19 -21.93
CA ASP A 182 -6.90 7.93 -22.66
C ASP A 182 -5.43 7.57 -22.98
N ALA A 183 -4.60 8.54 -23.39
CA ALA A 183 -3.17 8.33 -23.62
C ALA A 183 -2.43 7.88 -22.34
N MET A 184 -2.75 8.47 -21.19
CA MET A 184 -2.19 8.05 -19.90
C MET A 184 -2.65 6.65 -19.49
N LEU A 185 -3.90 6.31 -19.80
CA LEU A 185 -4.43 4.97 -19.54
C LEU A 185 -3.67 3.91 -20.36
N GLU A 186 -3.46 4.16 -21.65
CA GLU A 186 -2.67 3.29 -22.53
C GLU A 186 -1.21 3.19 -22.07
N ALA A 187 -0.57 4.32 -21.76
CA ALA A 187 0.81 4.35 -21.27
C ALA A 187 0.96 3.55 -19.98
N LEU A 188 0.00 3.66 -19.05
CA LEU A 188 0.04 2.91 -17.79
C LEU A 188 -0.23 1.42 -17.99
N GLN A 189 -1.10 1.05 -18.94
CA GLN A 189 -1.34 -0.34 -19.31
C GLN A 189 -0.12 -0.97 -20.01
N ALA A 190 0.61 -0.21 -20.83
CA ALA A 190 1.84 -0.67 -21.46
C ALA A 190 3.01 -0.74 -20.46
N GLY A 191 3.10 0.20 -19.52
CA GLY A 191 4.18 0.30 -18.55
C GLY A 191 4.05 -0.62 -17.33
N ARG A 192 2.87 -1.20 -17.07
CA ARG A 192 2.67 -2.12 -15.95
C ARG A 192 3.20 -3.51 -16.25
N ARG A 193 3.70 -4.18 -15.21
CA ARG A 193 3.94 -5.62 -15.26
C ARG A 193 2.61 -6.39 -15.37
N ALA A 194 2.67 -7.56 -16.00
CA ALA A 194 1.51 -8.44 -16.14
C ALA A 194 0.91 -8.77 -14.76
N PRO A 195 -0.42 -8.67 -14.58
CA PRO A 195 -1.08 -8.94 -13.30
C PRO A 195 -1.16 -10.44 -12.99
N THR A 196 0.00 -11.06 -12.76
CA THR A 196 0.14 -12.50 -12.55
C THR A 196 0.58 -12.82 -11.12
N LEU A 197 0.34 -14.06 -10.69
CA LEU A 197 0.86 -14.56 -9.41
C LEU A 197 2.40 -14.53 -9.37
N ALA A 198 3.07 -14.69 -10.51
CA ALA A 198 4.52 -14.61 -10.60
C ALA A 198 5.01 -13.19 -10.28
N THR A 199 4.39 -12.18 -10.89
CA THR A 199 4.68 -10.76 -10.61
C THR A 199 4.43 -10.40 -9.16
N HIS A 200 3.32 -10.88 -8.57
CA HIS A 200 3.04 -10.66 -7.16
C HIS A 200 4.10 -11.32 -6.25
N ARG A 201 4.50 -12.57 -6.53
CA ARG A 201 5.55 -13.27 -5.76
C ARG A 201 6.88 -12.53 -5.84
N GLU A 202 7.29 -12.10 -7.03
CA GLU A 202 8.52 -11.34 -7.24
C GLU A 202 8.47 -10.00 -6.51
N HIS A 203 7.33 -9.31 -6.53
CA HIS A 203 7.12 -8.08 -5.78
C HIS A 203 7.32 -8.31 -4.27
N VAL A 204 6.68 -9.33 -3.69
CA VAL A 204 6.83 -9.67 -2.26
C VAL A 204 8.27 -10.07 -1.92
N GLN A 205 8.97 -10.81 -2.78
CA GLN A 205 10.39 -11.15 -2.58
C GLN A 205 11.26 -9.89 -2.59
N ASN A 206 11.01 -8.95 -3.52
CA ASN A 206 11.70 -7.67 -3.56
C ASN A 206 11.48 -6.86 -2.28
N LEU A 207 10.25 -6.80 -1.76
CA LEU A 207 9.97 -6.15 -0.48
C LEU A 207 10.74 -6.79 0.67
N LYS A 208 10.76 -8.13 0.77
CA LYS A 208 11.51 -8.86 1.79
C LYS A 208 13.01 -8.54 1.74
N ARG A 209 13.60 -8.59 0.53
CA ARG A 209 15.01 -8.23 0.31
C ARG A 209 15.30 -6.77 0.69
N ARG A 210 14.38 -5.84 0.38
CA ARG A 210 14.50 -4.43 0.76
C ARG A 210 14.33 -4.16 2.26
N SER A 211 13.65 -5.04 3.00
CA SER A 211 13.56 -4.95 4.46
C SER A 211 14.68 -5.69 5.18
N ASP A 212 15.43 -6.55 4.48
CA ASP A 212 16.50 -7.36 5.07
C ASP A 212 17.76 -6.49 5.30
N PRO A 213 18.19 -6.29 6.57
CA PRO A 213 19.38 -5.51 6.89
C PRO A 213 20.69 -6.18 6.45
N THR A 214 20.66 -7.47 6.10
CA THR A 214 21.84 -8.24 5.67
C THR A 214 21.95 -8.35 4.15
N ALA A 215 20.90 -7.98 3.41
CA ALA A 215 20.91 -8.05 1.96
C ALA A 215 21.90 -7.05 1.35
N GLU A 216 22.70 -7.52 0.39
CA GLU A 216 23.58 -6.67 -0.41
C GLU A 216 22.76 -5.67 -1.24
N ARG A 217 23.22 -4.41 -1.26
CA ARG A 217 22.56 -3.31 -1.97
C ARG A 217 23.58 -2.41 -2.64
N GLN A 218 23.26 -1.94 -3.82
CA GLN A 218 24.07 -0.97 -4.55
C GLN A 218 23.47 0.44 -4.41
N CYS A 219 24.35 1.43 -4.40
CA CYS A 219 23.97 2.83 -4.31
C CYS A 219 23.37 3.28 -5.66
N PRO A 220 22.14 3.82 -5.69
CA PRO A 220 21.49 4.23 -6.93
C PRO A 220 22.19 5.42 -7.63
N LYS A 221 23.08 6.14 -6.93
CA LYS A 221 23.80 7.29 -7.49
C LYS A 221 25.16 6.92 -8.09
N CYS A 222 25.87 5.95 -7.53
CA CYS A 222 27.27 5.68 -7.92
C CYS A 222 27.62 4.19 -8.04
N GLY A 223 26.67 3.28 -7.87
CA GLY A 223 26.87 1.84 -7.98
C GLY A 223 27.62 1.17 -6.82
N SER A 224 28.32 1.93 -5.98
CA SER A 224 29.05 1.40 -4.81
C SER A 224 28.11 0.75 -3.79
N ALA A 225 28.61 -0.22 -3.01
CA ALA A 225 27.79 -0.89 -1.99
C ALA A 225 27.19 0.08 -0.95
N LEU A 226 25.96 -0.18 -0.51
CA LEU A 226 25.35 0.44 0.67
C LEU A 226 25.67 -0.42 1.90
N LEU A 227 26.09 0.23 2.98
CA LEU A 227 26.43 -0.40 4.25
C LEU A 227 25.50 0.10 5.36
N VAL A 228 25.12 -0.76 6.29
CA VAL A 228 24.37 -0.35 7.49
C VAL A 228 25.29 0.47 8.38
N ARG A 229 24.85 1.69 8.72
CA ARG A 229 25.53 2.63 9.62
C ARG A 229 24.55 3.13 10.66
N SER A 230 25.07 3.64 11.78
CA SER A 230 24.24 4.22 12.84
C SER A 230 24.46 5.72 12.97
N TYR A 231 23.40 6.47 13.26
CA TYR A 231 23.53 7.89 13.62
C TYR A 231 24.29 8.02 14.93
N LYS A 232 25.37 8.81 14.93
CA LYS A 232 26.23 9.02 16.10
C LYS A 232 25.67 10.02 17.11
N SER A 233 24.84 10.97 16.68
CA SER A 233 24.33 12.05 17.52
C SER A 233 22.97 12.57 17.02
N GLY A 234 22.31 13.40 17.85
CA GLY A 234 21.02 14.01 17.57
C GLY A 234 19.82 13.14 17.97
N THR A 235 18.61 13.58 17.59
CA THR A 235 17.34 12.92 17.94
C THR A 235 17.17 11.51 17.36
N LYS A 236 18.04 11.12 16.42
CA LYS A 236 18.09 9.80 15.79
C LYS A 236 19.27 8.96 16.25
N ALA A 237 20.05 9.41 17.24
CA ALA A 237 21.21 8.68 17.73
C ALA A 237 20.86 7.21 18.03
N GLY A 238 21.70 6.29 17.55
CA GLY A 238 21.49 4.84 17.66
C GLY A 238 20.58 4.22 16.60
N GLN A 239 19.81 5.00 15.83
CA GLN A 239 19.05 4.46 14.69
C GLN A 239 19.99 4.07 13.55
N GLN A 240 19.65 2.98 12.86
CA GLN A 240 20.39 2.48 11.71
C GLN A 240 19.86 3.04 10.38
N PHE A 241 20.74 3.17 9.40
CA PHE A 241 20.44 3.58 8.05
C PHE A 241 21.45 2.96 7.06
N TRP A 242 21.06 2.85 5.80
CA TRP A 242 21.97 2.48 4.71
C TRP A 242 22.76 3.71 4.25
N GLY A 243 24.08 3.65 4.31
CA GLY A 243 24.98 4.70 3.81
C GLY A 243 25.91 4.18 2.71
N CYS A 244 26.15 4.99 1.69
CA CYS A 244 27.07 4.61 0.61
C CYS A 244 28.50 4.37 1.13
N SER A 245 29.12 3.27 0.70
CA SER A 245 30.50 2.92 1.03
C SER A 245 31.51 3.95 0.51
N ALA A 246 31.20 4.63 -0.60
CA ALA A 246 32.02 5.70 -1.19
C ALA A 246 31.92 7.06 -0.47
N PHE A 247 31.33 7.12 0.73
CA PHE A 247 31.37 8.33 1.57
C PHE A 247 32.83 8.72 1.89
N PRO A 248 33.23 10.01 1.80
CA PRO A 248 32.39 11.20 1.68
C PRO A 248 32.03 11.63 0.25
N LYS A 249 32.58 10.97 -0.79
CA LYS A 249 32.36 11.32 -2.21
C LYS A 249 30.91 11.09 -2.64
N CYS A 250 30.26 10.05 -2.11
CA CYS A 250 28.82 9.83 -2.25
C CYS A 250 28.14 9.83 -0.87
N ARG A 251 27.20 10.77 -0.66
CA ARG A 251 26.49 10.97 0.62
C ARG A 251 25.06 10.41 0.61
N ILE A 252 24.75 9.49 -0.29
CA ILE A 252 23.43 8.84 -0.32
C ILE A 252 23.21 8.07 0.99
N MET A 253 22.04 8.30 1.56
CA MET A 253 21.51 7.59 2.72
C MET A 253 20.11 7.09 2.40
N GLN A 254 19.78 5.89 2.85
CA GLN A 254 18.41 5.35 2.80
C GLN A 254 18.03 4.88 4.20
N SER A 255 16.75 5.03 4.56
CA SER A 255 16.26 4.44 5.81
C SER A 255 16.39 2.92 5.74
N LEU A 256 16.80 2.32 6.86
CA LEU A 256 16.65 0.88 7.06
C LEU A 256 15.15 0.51 7.06
#